data_AF-Q6GV84-F1
#
_entry.id   AF-Q6GV84-F1
#
_cell.length_a   1.000
_cell.length_b   1.000
_cell.length_c   1.000
_cell.angle_alpha   90.00
_cell.angle_beta   90.00
_cell.angle_gamma   90.00
#
_symmetry.space_group_name_H-M   'P 1'
#
loop_
_entity.id
_entity.type
_entity.pdbx_description
1 polymer ?
#
loop_
_entity_poly.entity_id
_entity_poly.type
_entity_poly.pdbx_seq_one_letter_code
_entity_poly.pdbx_strand_id
1 'polypeptide(L)'
;MVITGLNQHSKVNKMPEEILFQPFPSLNPRQLFRPMMPTYEFEVSSENLKDKISSMKKIFEKSISDHGRDSDETELLQKFERQAIECVKNNCTSEFMNDYGREMAGFETEKDAFNFLESIFGSESEDDKRERAMEDLENLTRRSEKNEKFAMFLKRIQSIAAVISEKTDARKFIVDQHFAKNLEPCNKAFLRDHGYSKKTTDEIVAFLDSRDRFLSTNISAIQSTDFAAYFADKTSELLDNKFAKMEANYDQKSTELTETIKTLTATVARLEAENKKTKTAENASKQERQNFQNSQPASLPQFQNFSRNQQGFQPQNQFPPRVPFCINCGTQGHYKAICPKIQCYECKNFGHIGRNCSRRQNGGPVTSTQQWPQAQAQFTAPKNQ
;
A
#
# COMPACT_ATOMS: atom_id res chain seq x y z
N MET A 1 -28.93 -37.37 -32.11
CA MET A 1 -28.37 -36.55 -33.22
C MET A 1 -27.75 -35.31 -32.61
N VAL A 2 -26.48 -35.01 -32.91
CA VAL A 2 -25.82 -33.78 -32.46
C VAL A 2 -25.49 -32.97 -33.71
N ILE A 3 -26.09 -31.78 -33.83
CA ILE A 3 -25.82 -30.87 -34.95
C ILE A 3 -24.68 -29.95 -34.53
N THR A 4 -23.44 -30.35 -34.85
CA THR A 4 -22.27 -29.49 -34.69
C THR A 4 -22.31 -28.41 -35.77
N GLY A 5 -22.69 -27.19 -35.40
CA GLY A 5 -22.65 -26.04 -36.29
C GLY A 5 -21.21 -25.72 -36.71
N LEU A 6 -20.83 -26.15 -37.91
CA LEU A 6 -19.58 -25.76 -38.55
C LEU A 6 -19.65 -24.27 -38.90
N ASN A 7 -19.14 -23.42 -38.00
CA ASN A 7 -19.10 -21.98 -38.20
C ASN A 7 -17.98 -21.60 -39.19
N GLN A 8 -18.18 -21.97 -40.46
CA GLN A 8 -17.30 -21.63 -41.56
C GLN A 8 -17.44 -20.14 -41.87
N HIS A 9 -16.55 -19.33 -41.28
CA HIS A 9 -16.31 -17.97 -41.75
C HIS A 9 -15.75 -18.04 -43.18
N SER A 10 -16.66 -17.99 -44.16
CA SER A 10 -16.33 -17.79 -45.56
C SER A 10 -15.46 -16.55 -45.69
N LYS A 11 -14.30 -16.69 -46.34
CA LYS A 11 -13.51 -15.56 -46.80
C LYS A 11 -14.23 -14.96 -48.02
N VAL A 12 -15.31 -14.23 -47.76
CA VAL A 12 -15.95 -13.39 -48.77
C VAL A 12 -14.95 -12.29 -49.11
N ASN A 13 -14.34 -12.42 -50.29
CA ASN A 13 -13.59 -11.33 -50.90
C ASN A 13 -14.59 -10.20 -51.17
N LYS A 14 -14.58 -9.17 -50.31
CA LYS A 14 -15.37 -7.95 -50.49
C LYS A 14 -15.10 -7.34 -51.86
N MET A 15 -16.05 -6.61 -52.41
CA MET A 15 -15.83 -5.79 -53.61
C MET A 15 -14.94 -4.58 -53.30
N PRO A 16 -14.25 -3.99 -54.29
CA PRO A 16 -13.46 -2.77 -54.09
C PRO A 16 -14.32 -1.63 -53.51
N GLU A 17 -15.54 -1.45 -54.03
CA GLU A 17 -16.51 -0.48 -53.52
C GLU A 17 -16.91 -0.75 -52.07
N GLU A 18 -17.14 -2.00 -51.68
CA GLU A 18 -17.43 -2.37 -50.29
C GLU A 18 -16.28 -2.04 -49.33
N ILE A 19 -15.03 -2.06 -49.82
CA ILE A 19 -13.85 -1.67 -49.04
C ILE A 19 -13.82 -0.14 -48.86
N LEU A 20 -14.10 0.62 -49.93
CA LEU A 20 -14.20 2.08 -49.88
C LEU A 20 -15.37 2.58 -48.99
N PHE A 21 -16.43 1.80 -48.82
CA PHE A 21 -17.53 2.13 -47.90
C PHE A 21 -17.29 1.71 -46.44
N GLN A 22 -16.13 1.12 -46.10
CA GLN A 22 -15.79 0.81 -44.71
C GLN A 22 -15.23 2.06 -44.00
N PRO A 23 -15.44 2.21 -42.67
CA PRO A 23 -14.78 3.26 -41.92
C PRO A 23 -13.26 3.08 -42.00
N PHE A 24 -12.56 4.11 -42.51
CA PHE A 24 -11.10 4.11 -42.61
C PHE A 24 -10.44 4.06 -41.23
N PRO A 25 -9.22 3.49 -41.13
CA PRO A 25 -8.61 3.17 -39.85
C PRO A 25 -8.09 4.42 -39.13
N SER A 26 -8.61 4.71 -37.93
CA SER A 26 -8.13 5.79 -37.07
C SER A 26 -6.99 5.38 -36.12
N LEU A 27 -6.28 6.38 -35.64
CA LEU A 27 -5.43 6.33 -34.44
C LEU A 27 -6.28 6.40 -33.17
N ASN A 28 -5.69 6.08 -32.02
CA ASN A 28 -6.35 6.34 -30.74
C ASN A 28 -6.47 7.86 -30.51
N PRO A 29 -7.48 8.37 -29.77
CA PRO A 29 -7.61 9.80 -29.47
C PRO A 29 -6.40 10.46 -28.78
N ARG A 30 -5.48 9.67 -28.21
CA ARG A 30 -4.20 10.14 -27.63
C ARG A 30 -3.04 10.23 -28.62
N GLN A 31 -3.20 9.69 -29.82
CA GLN A 31 -2.21 9.65 -30.90
C GLN A 31 -2.59 10.57 -32.07
N LEU A 32 -3.68 11.33 -31.97
CA LEU A 32 -4.09 12.31 -32.98
C LEU A 32 -3.02 13.42 -33.09
N PHE A 33 -2.72 13.83 -34.33
CA PHE A 33 -1.76 14.90 -34.61
C PHE A 33 -2.28 16.22 -34.05
N ARG A 34 -1.48 16.85 -33.19
CA ARG A 34 -1.87 18.02 -32.38
C ARG A 34 -0.74 19.04 -32.37
N PRO A 35 -1.02 20.35 -32.23
CA PRO A 35 0.03 21.35 -32.09
C PRO A 35 0.98 21.01 -30.95
N MET A 36 2.27 21.30 -31.14
CA MET A 36 3.34 21.04 -30.16
C MET A 36 3.47 19.56 -29.71
N MET A 37 3.04 18.59 -30.55
CA MET A 37 3.35 17.17 -30.36
C MET A 37 4.88 16.94 -30.42
N PRO A 38 5.49 16.22 -29.46
CA PRO A 38 6.90 15.84 -29.53
C PRO A 38 7.20 14.96 -30.75
N THR A 39 8.38 15.12 -31.37
CA THR A 39 8.72 14.44 -32.64
C THR A 39 8.63 12.92 -32.55
N TYR A 40 9.05 12.29 -31.44
CA TYR A 40 8.86 10.83 -31.25
C TYR A 40 7.39 10.39 -31.15
N GLU A 41 6.50 11.23 -30.59
CA GLU A 41 5.05 10.93 -30.59
C GLU A 41 4.49 11.05 -32.00
N PHE A 42 5.00 12.00 -32.79
CA PHE A 42 4.65 12.16 -34.19
C PHE A 42 5.14 10.98 -35.04
N GLU A 43 6.43 10.61 -34.97
CA GLU A 43 7.01 9.48 -35.71
C GLU A 43 6.21 8.20 -35.46
N VAL A 44 6.03 7.82 -34.18
CA VAL A 44 5.26 6.62 -33.80
C VAL A 44 3.81 6.68 -34.27
N SER A 45 3.16 7.86 -34.23
CA SER A 45 1.76 8.00 -34.67
C SER A 45 1.62 8.00 -36.21
N SER A 46 2.62 8.56 -36.91
CA SER A 46 2.75 8.59 -38.37
C SER A 46 2.96 7.18 -38.92
N GLU A 47 3.93 6.43 -38.40
CA GLU A 47 4.15 5.01 -38.75
C GLU A 47 2.90 4.16 -38.51
N ASN A 48 2.27 4.28 -37.33
CA ASN A 48 1.04 3.55 -37.00
C ASN A 48 -0.13 3.88 -37.93
N LEU A 49 -0.17 5.05 -38.57
CA LEU A 49 -1.20 5.41 -39.54
C LEU A 49 -0.84 4.92 -40.96
N LYS A 50 0.42 5.10 -41.38
CA LYS A 50 0.96 4.58 -42.65
C LYS A 50 0.78 3.07 -42.76
N ASP A 51 1.08 2.31 -41.69
CA ASP A 51 0.89 0.85 -41.66
C ASP A 51 -0.58 0.44 -41.82
N LYS A 52 -1.50 1.19 -41.20
CA LYS A 52 -2.95 0.95 -41.31
C LYS A 52 -3.46 1.25 -42.71
N ILE A 53 -3.06 2.38 -43.30
CA ILE A 53 -3.41 2.76 -44.67
C ILE A 53 -2.82 1.76 -45.66
N SER A 54 -1.54 1.40 -45.52
CA SER A 54 -0.86 0.38 -46.35
C SER A 54 -1.54 -0.99 -46.24
N SER A 55 -1.98 -1.38 -45.04
CA SER A 55 -2.73 -2.63 -44.84
C SER A 55 -4.08 -2.62 -45.53
N MET A 56 -4.82 -1.50 -45.49
CA MET A 56 -6.07 -1.35 -46.23
C MET A 56 -5.84 -1.33 -47.74
N LYS A 57 -4.78 -0.64 -48.21
CA LYS A 57 -4.39 -0.55 -49.63
C LYS A 57 -4.11 -1.94 -50.22
N LYS A 58 -3.34 -2.78 -49.52
CA LYS A 58 -3.07 -4.18 -49.91
C LYS A 58 -4.35 -5.05 -50.00
N ILE A 59 -5.34 -4.79 -49.15
CA ILE A 59 -6.65 -5.49 -49.19
C ILE A 59 -7.48 -4.99 -50.39
N PHE A 60 -7.41 -3.69 -50.69
CA PHE A 60 -8.10 -3.04 -51.81
C PHE A 60 -7.53 -3.42 -53.17
N GLU A 61 -6.21 -3.31 -53.36
CA GLU A 61 -5.48 -3.73 -54.57
C GLU A 61 -5.78 -5.20 -54.89
N LYS A 62 -5.66 -6.07 -53.87
CA LYS A 62 -6.03 -7.48 -54.02
C LYS A 62 -7.50 -7.67 -54.43
N SER A 63 -8.42 -6.86 -53.89
CA SER A 63 -9.83 -6.92 -54.24
C SER A 63 -10.09 -6.51 -55.71
N ILE A 64 -9.30 -5.59 -56.28
CA ILE A 64 -9.42 -5.23 -57.70
C ILE A 64 -9.06 -6.45 -58.56
N SER A 65 -7.92 -7.10 -58.28
CA SER A 65 -7.47 -8.28 -59.02
C SER A 65 -8.37 -9.51 -58.81
N ASP A 66 -8.78 -9.81 -57.57
CA ASP A 66 -9.64 -10.96 -57.25
C ASP A 66 -11.04 -10.87 -57.91
N HIS A 67 -11.50 -9.65 -58.28
CA HIS A 67 -12.76 -9.41 -59.00
C HIS A 67 -12.57 -8.98 -60.48
N GLY A 68 -11.33 -8.95 -60.99
CA GLY A 68 -11.03 -8.62 -62.40
C GLY A 68 -11.42 -7.20 -62.83
N ARG A 69 -11.24 -6.20 -61.95
CA ARG A 69 -11.65 -4.80 -62.17
C ARG A 69 -10.53 -3.92 -62.75
N ASP A 70 -9.61 -4.53 -63.49
CA ASP A 70 -8.41 -3.88 -64.04
C ASP A 70 -8.72 -2.74 -65.03
N SER A 71 -9.91 -2.73 -65.64
CA SER A 71 -10.42 -1.62 -66.47
C SER A 71 -10.65 -0.32 -65.68
N ASP A 72 -11.00 -0.45 -64.40
CA ASP A 72 -11.47 0.63 -63.54
C ASP A 72 -10.41 0.99 -62.48
N GLU A 73 -9.31 0.24 -62.43
CA GLU A 73 -8.25 0.29 -61.40
C GLU A 73 -7.79 1.73 -61.13
N THR A 74 -7.51 2.51 -62.17
CA THR A 74 -7.06 3.90 -62.03
C THR A 74 -8.10 4.78 -61.29
N GLU A 75 -9.39 4.63 -61.57
CA GLU A 75 -10.44 5.41 -60.90
C GLU A 75 -10.68 4.91 -59.47
N LEU A 76 -10.60 3.59 -59.26
CA LEU A 76 -10.71 2.95 -57.96
C LEU A 76 -9.55 3.36 -57.02
N LEU A 77 -8.31 3.36 -57.52
CA LEU A 77 -7.14 3.86 -56.79
C LEU A 77 -7.24 5.35 -56.48
N GLN A 78 -7.73 6.19 -57.39
CA GLN A 78 -7.99 7.61 -57.10
C GLN A 78 -9.06 7.82 -56.01
N LYS A 79 -10.09 6.95 -55.95
CA LYS A 79 -11.09 6.98 -54.86
C LYS A 79 -10.45 6.57 -53.53
N PHE A 80 -9.61 5.53 -53.52
CA PHE A 80 -8.87 5.11 -52.34
C PHE A 80 -7.93 6.21 -51.84
N GLU A 81 -7.17 6.85 -52.72
CA GLU A 81 -6.18 7.88 -52.37
C GLU A 81 -6.85 9.10 -51.71
N ARG A 82 -8.02 9.53 -52.22
CA ARG A 82 -8.85 10.57 -51.59
C ARG A 82 -9.29 10.17 -50.17
N GLN A 83 -9.64 8.91 -49.94
CA GLN A 83 -10.01 8.41 -48.61
C GLN A 83 -8.80 8.25 -47.68
N ALA A 84 -7.61 7.95 -48.21
CA ALA A 84 -6.37 7.94 -47.44
C ALA A 84 -5.99 9.35 -46.97
N ILE A 85 -6.10 10.36 -47.83
CA ILE A 85 -5.90 11.78 -47.46
C ILE A 85 -6.94 12.24 -46.43
N GLU A 86 -8.21 11.88 -46.63
CA GLU A 86 -9.28 12.20 -45.68
C GLU A 86 -9.08 11.47 -44.34
N CYS A 87 -8.54 10.25 -44.36
CA CYS A 87 -8.11 9.54 -43.16
C CYS A 87 -6.99 10.29 -42.43
N VAL A 88 -5.96 10.80 -43.12
CA VAL A 88 -4.90 11.62 -42.50
C VAL A 88 -5.50 12.88 -41.84
N LYS A 89 -6.39 13.61 -42.54
CA LYS A 89 -7.11 14.78 -41.99
C LYS A 89 -7.93 14.46 -40.74
N ASN A 90 -8.68 13.36 -40.75
CA ASN A 90 -9.48 12.93 -39.59
C ASN A 90 -8.63 12.37 -38.42
N ASN A 91 -7.32 12.21 -38.60
CA ASN A 91 -6.37 11.92 -37.52
C ASN A 91 -5.65 13.18 -36.99
N CYS A 92 -5.90 14.37 -37.56
CA CYS A 92 -5.51 15.65 -36.98
C CYS A 92 -6.57 16.14 -35.98
N THR A 93 -6.14 16.89 -34.96
CA THR A 93 -7.05 17.61 -34.05
C THR A 93 -7.72 18.80 -34.74
N SER A 94 -8.88 19.21 -34.24
CA SER A 94 -9.58 20.41 -34.73
C SER A 94 -8.74 21.68 -34.60
N GLU A 95 -7.84 21.74 -33.61
CA GLU A 95 -6.88 22.82 -33.44
C GLU A 95 -5.88 22.88 -34.61
N PHE A 96 -5.22 21.75 -34.92
CA PHE A 96 -4.32 21.63 -36.08
C PHE A 96 -5.03 21.94 -37.40
N MET A 97 -6.28 21.51 -37.56
CA MET A 97 -7.08 21.75 -38.77
C MET A 97 -7.56 23.21 -38.91
N ASN A 98 -7.56 24.02 -37.85
CA ASN A 98 -7.81 25.46 -37.97
C ASN A 98 -6.61 26.19 -38.58
N ASP A 99 -5.39 25.79 -38.19
CA ASP A 99 -4.15 26.44 -38.61
C ASP A 99 -3.67 25.99 -40.00
N TYR A 100 -3.84 24.69 -40.31
CA TYR A 100 -3.26 24.06 -41.53
C TYR A 100 -4.30 23.40 -42.45
N GLY A 101 -5.60 23.52 -42.15
CA GLY A 101 -6.66 22.82 -42.89
C GLY A 101 -6.81 23.27 -44.36
N ARG A 102 -6.32 24.47 -44.71
CA ARG A 102 -6.33 24.99 -46.09
C ARG A 102 -5.26 24.32 -46.94
N GLU A 103 -4.07 24.16 -46.37
CA GLU A 103 -2.90 23.51 -46.96
C GLU A 103 -3.23 22.03 -47.16
N MET A 104 -3.75 21.37 -46.12
CA MET A 104 -4.20 19.97 -46.19
C MET A 104 -5.33 19.73 -47.21
N ALA A 105 -6.12 20.75 -47.55
CA ALA A 105 -7.16 20.62 -48.58
C ALA A 105 -6.59 20.54 -50.02
N GLY A 106 -5.34 20.95 -50.24
CA GLY A 106 -4.71 21.01 -51.56
C GLY A 106 -3.92 19.78 -52.00
N PHE A 107 -3.72 18.77 -51.14
CA PHE A 107 -2.92 17.58 -51.48
C PHE A 107 -3.68 16.56 -52.33
N GLU A 108 -3.00 16.01 -53.34
CA GLU A 108 -3.55 15.00 -54.26
C GLU A 108 -3.20 13.56 -53.88
N THR A 109 -2.15 13.34 -53.06
CA THR A 109 -1.76 12.02 -52.55
C THR A 109 -1.68 11.95 -51.03
N GLU A 110 -1.83 10.76 -50.45
CA GLU A 110 -1.58 10.50 -49.02
C GLU A 110 -0.13 10.85 -48.64
N LYS A 111 0.80 10.59 -49.57
CA LYS A 111 2.22 10.83 -49.37
C LYS A 111 2.55 12.30 -49.21
N ASP A 112 1.90 13.18 -49.99
CA ASP A 112 2.09 14.63 -49.86
C ASP A 112 1.54 15.17 -48.53
N ALA A 113 0.42 14.61 -48.04
CA ALA A 113 -0.11 14.94 -46.73
C ALA A 113 0.86 14.51 -45.61
N PHE A 114 1.51 13.35 -45.70
CA PHE A 114 2.54 12.95 -44.75
C PHE A 114 3.83 13.77 -44.86
N ASN A 115 4.31 14.07 -46.07
CA ASN A 115 5.45 14.96 -46.30
C ASN A 115 5.22 16.34 -45.66
N PHE A 116 3.98 16.86 -45.75
CA PHE A 116 3.60 18.10 -45.09
C PHE A 116 3.63 17.98 -43.56
N LEU A 117 3.05 16.93 -42.97
CA LEU A 117 3.11 16.72 -41.52
C LEU A 117 4.58 16.60 -41.04
N GLU A 118 5.43 15.88 -41.76
CA GLU A 118 6.88 15.77 -41.50
C GLU A 118 7.59 17.14 -41.58
N SER A 119 7.13 18.05 -42.46
CA SER A 119 7.65 19.43 -42.51
C SER A 119 7.22 20.33 -41.35
N ILE A 120 6.10 20.01 -40.68
CA ILE A 120 5.56 20.78 -39.54
C ILE A 120 6.09 20.26 -38.20
N PHE A 121 6.15 18.94 -38.02
CA PHE A 121 6.64 18.31 -36.78
C PHE A 121 8.15 18.04 -36.78
N GLY A 122 8.79 18.15 -37.95
CA GLY A 122 10.17 17.75 -38.18
C GLY A 122 10.34 16.22 -38.25
N SER A 123 11.57 15.81 -38.52
CA SER A 123 12.07 14.46 -38.31
C SER A 123 13.20 14.50 -37.28
N GLU A 124 13.32 13.45 -36.47
CA GLU A 124 14.33 13.37 -35.43
C GLU A 124 15.52 12.56 -35.94
N SER A 125 16.74 13.09 -35.83
CA SER A 125 17.92 12.33 -36.26
C SER A 125 18.23 11.21 -35.27
N GLU A 126 18.93 10.17 -35.74
CA GLU A 126 19.34 9.06 -34.88
C GLU A 126 20.32 9.48 -33.77
N ASP A 127 20.98 10.64 -33.89
CA ASP A 127 21.80 11.20 -32.82
C ASP A 127 20.97 12.02 -31.82
N ASP A 128 19.93 12.76 -32.26
CA ASP A 128 18.97 13.41 -31.35
C ASP A 128 18.23 12.36 -30.49
N LYS A 129 17.83 11.23 -31.11
CA LYS A 129 17.21 10.08 -30.43
C LYS A 129 18.13 9.49 -29.36
N ARG A 130 19.44 9.42 -29.63
CA ARG A 130 20.45 8.95 -28.66
C ARG A 130 20.63 9.96 -27.53
N GLU A 131 20.72 11.25 -27.82
CA GLU A 131 20.87 12.29 -26.79
C GLU A 131 19.64 12.34 -25.86
N ARG A 132 18.42 12.35 -26.41
CA ARG A 132 17.21 12.26 -25.59
C ARG A 132 17.16 10.96 -24.79
N ALA A 133 17.55 9.82 -25.37
CA ALA A 133 17.62 8.57 -24.62
C ALA A 133 18.66 8.61 -23.47
N MET A 134 19.74 9.39 -23.59
CA MET A 134 20.66 9.64 -22.47
C MET A 134 20.03 10.54 -21.39
N GLU A 135 19.31 11.59 -21.76
CA GLU A 135 18.58 12.45 -20.81
C GLU A 135 17.45 11.69 -20.08
N ASP A 136 16.62 10.97 -20.81
CA ASP A 136 15.57 10.09 -20.27
C ASP A 136 16.18 9.04 -19.33
N LEU A 137 17.36 8.51 -19.66
CA LEU A 137 18.07 7.55 -18.81
C LEU A 137 18.58 8.22 -17.52
N GLU A 138 19.25 9.37 -17.57
CA GLU A 138 19.76 10.03 -16.36
C GLU A 138 18.62 10.42 -15.41
N ASN A 139 17.49 10.86 -15.95
CA ASN A 139 16.27 11.16 -15.18
C ASN A 139 15.50 9.89 -14.71
N LEU A 140 15.89 8.68 -15.15
CA LEU A 140 15.16 7.44 -14.91
C LEU A 140 15.32 6.90 -13.48
N THR A 141 14.49 7.42 -12.56
CA THR A 141 14.38 6.90 -11.20
C THR A 141 13.43 5.69 -11.08
N ARG A 142 13.67 4.85 -10.06
CA ARG A 142 12.75 3.79 -9.62
C ARG A 142 11.55 4.42 -8.93
N ARG A 143 10.35 4.00 -9.32
CA ARG A 143 9.07 4.47 -8.77
C ARG A 143 8.74 3.75 -7.46
N SER A 144 9.59 3.89 -6.44
CA SER A 144 9.43 3.23 -5.13
C SER A 144 8.05 3.49 -4.50
N GLU A 145 7.50 4.70 -4.65
CA GLU A 145 6.15 5.07 -4.19
C GLU A 145 5.03 4.23 -4.80
N LYS A 146 5.17 3.84 -6.09
CA LYS A 146 4.17 3.06 -6.84
C LYS A 146 4.42 1.55 -6.74
N ASN A 147 5.23 1.13 -5.77
CA ASN A 147 5.63 -0.26 -5.54
C ASN A 147 6.23 -0.95 -6.79
N GLU A 148 7.13 -0.24 -7.49
CA GLU A 148 7.78 -0.79 -8.68
C GLU A 148 8.82 -1.87 -8.32
N LYS A 149 8.60 -3.09 -8.82
CA LYS A 149 9.58 -4.19 -8.74
C LYS A 149 10.88 -3.84 -9.46
N PHE A 150 12.01 -4.30 -8.92
CA PHE A 150 13.33 -4.08 -9.50
C PHE A 150 13.44 -4.66 -10.92
N ALA A 151 12.76 -5.77 -11.23
CA ALA A 151 12.68 -6.32 -12.59
C ALA A 151 11.94 -5.41 -13.59
N MET A 152 10.95 -4.64 -13.13
CA MET A 152 10.27 -3.64 -13.98
C MET A 152 11.13 -2.39 -14.17
N PHE A 153 11.83 -1.95 -13.13
CA PHE A 153 12.79 -0.86 -13.23
C PHE A 153 13.97 -1.23 -14.15
N LEU A 154 14.53 -2.44 -14.02
CA LEU A 154 15.59 -2.94 -14.90
C LEU A 154 15.15 -2.98 -16.37
N LYS A 155 13.94 -3.47 -16.66
CA LYS A 155 13.38 -3.48 -18.02
C LYS A 155 13.26 -2.07 -18.62
N ARG A 156 12.90 -1.05 -17.82
CA ARG A 156 12.89 0.35 -18.27
C ARG A 156 14.29 0.83 -18.64
N ILE A 157 15.30 0.56 -17.80
CA ILE A 157 16.71 0.87 -18.10
C ILE A 157 17.17 0.17 -19.40
N GLN A 158 16.91 -1.13 -19.52
CA GLN A 158 17.27 -1.94 -20.69
C GLN A 158 16.62 -1.43 -21.99
N SER A 159 15.36 -0.98 -21.92
CA SER A 159 14.63 -0.42 -23.07
C SER A 159 15.26 0.87 -23.59
N ILE A 160 15.70 1.77 -22.71
CA ILE A 160 16.30 3.06 -23.11
C ILE A 160 17.76 2.84 -23.55
N ALA A 161 18.51 2.00 -22.82
CA ALA A 161 19.89 1.66 -23.18
C ALA A 161 20.00 0.91 -24.52
N ALA A 162 18.92 0.33 -25.03
CA ALA A 162 18.86 -0.24 -26.38
C ALA A 162 18.81 0.81 -27.50
N VAL A 163 18.29 2.01 -27.24
CA VAL A 163 18.34 3.17 -28.17
C VAL A 163 19.73 3.81 -28.14
N ILE A 164 20.34 3.92 -26.95
CA ILE A 164 21.66 4.53 -26.77
C ILE A 164 22.78 3.71 -27.45
N SER A 165 22.71 2.37 -27.43
CA SER A 165 23.75 1.55 -28.06
C SER A 165 23.30 0.16 -28.54
N GLU A 166 23.61 -0.11 -29.81
CA GLU A 166 23.52 -1.44 -30.43
C GLU A 166 24.46 -2.47 -29.77
N LYS A 167 25.64 -2.02 -29.32
CA LYS A 167 26.71 -2.89 -28.79
C LYS A 167 26.28 -3.50 -27.46
N THR A 168 26.18 -4.83 -27.42
CA THR A 168 25.75 -5.62 -26.25
C THR A 168 26.47 -5.23 -24.96
N ASP A 169 27.79 -5.04 -25.06
CA ASP A 169 28.66 -4.87 -23.89
C ASP A 169 28.57 -3.44 -23.35
N ALA A 170 28.46 -2.46 -24.25
CA ALA A 170 28.21 -1.06 -23.90
C ALA A 170 26.82 -0.91 -23.28
N ARG A 171 25.79 -1.49 -23.89
CA ARG A 171 24.43 -1.53 -23.34
C ARG A 171 24.39 -2.18 -21.95
N LYS A 172 25.09 -3.30 -21.76
CA LYS A 172 25.20 -3.94 -20.44
C LYS A 172 25.89 -3.04 -19.43
N PHE A 173 27.02 -2.43 -19.78
CA PHE A 173 27.73 -1.50 -18.90
C PHE A 173 26.84 -0.32 -18.47
N ILE A 174 26.12 0.29 -19.42
CA ILE A 174 25.15 1.38 -19.16
C ILE A 174 24.05 0.90 -18.20
N VAL A 175 23.47 -0.29 -18.43
CA VAL A 175 22.42 -0.87 -17.57
C VAL A 175 22.93 -1.12 -16.16
N ASP A 176 24.08 -1.79 -16.02
CA ASP A 176 24.70 -2.15 -14.75
C ASP A 176 25.07 -0.89 -13.94
N GLN A 177 25.70 0.10 -14.60
CA GLN A 177 26.08 1.37 -13.99
C GLN A 177 24.85 2.18 -13.54
N HIS A 178 23.81 2.29 -14.38
CA HIS A 178 22.66 3.12 -14.07
C HIS A 178 21.75 2.50 -12.99
N PHE A 179 21.61 1.17 -12.99
CA PHE A 179 20.95 0.45 -11.92
C PHE A 179 21.72 0.62 -10.60
N ALA A 180 23.05 0.49 -10.61
CA ALA A 180 23.89 0.69 -9.43
C ALA A 180 23.84 2.14 -8.89
N LYS A 181 23.75 3.16 -9.76
CA LYS A 181 23.50 4.57 -9.37
C LYS A 181 22.22 4.68 -8.55
N ASN A 182 21.11 4.13 -9.07
CA ASN A 182 19.75 4.25 -8.51
C ASN A 182 19.44 3.32 -7.31
N LEU A 183 20.30 2.37 -6.95
CA LEU A 183 20.09 1.53 -5.77
C LEU A 183 20.18 2.35 -4.45
N GLU A 184 19.09 2.36 -3.68
CA GLU A 184 19.00 2.98 -2.35
C GLU A 184 20.12 2.45 -1.40
N PRO A 185 20.70 3.27 -0.50
CA PRO A 185 21.82 2.85 0.38
C PRO A 185 21.51 1.63 1.26
N CYS A 186 20.26 1.48 1.71
CA CYS A 186 19.81 0.33 2.49
C CYS A 186 19.81 -0.98 1.67
N ASN A 187 19.59 -0.90 0.35
CA ASN A 187 19.67 -2.05 -0.55
C ASN A 187 21.14 -2.37 -0.87
N LYS A 188 21.99 -1.36 -1.05
CA LYS A 188 23.45 -1.53 -1.19
C LYS A 188 24.07 -2.22 0.03
N ALA A 189 23.66 -1.86 1.24
CA ALA A 189 24.05 -2.55 2.48
C ALA A 189 23.57 -4.01 2.49
N PHE A 190 22.26 -4.24 2.29
CA PHE A 190 21.68 -5.59 2.23
C PHE A 190 22.38 -6.52 1.22
N LEU A 191 22.70 -6.02 0.02
CA LEU A 191 23.42 -6.79 -0.99
C LEU A 191 24.85 -7.15 -0.55
N ARG A 192 25.54 -6.27 0.17
CA ARG A 192 26.88 -6.56 0.72
C ARG A 192 26.80 -7.62 1.81
N ASP A 193 25.86 -7.44 2.74
CA ASP A 193 25.74 -8.25 3.96
C ASP A 193 25.28 -9.69 3.63
N HIS A 194 24.60 -9.88 2.49
CA HIS A 194 24.25 -11.20 1.93
C HIS A 194 25.21 -11.70 0.82
N GLY A 195 26.29 -10.98 0.48
CA GLY A 195 27.28 -11.40 -0.51
C GLY A 195 26.89 -11.23 -2.00
N TYR A 196 25.79 -10.53 -2.29
CA TYR A 196 25.30 -10.27 -3.65
C TYR A 196 25.98 -9.09 -4.36
N SER A 197 26.78 -8.26 -3.68
CA SER A 197 27.43 -7.07 -4.28
C SER A 197 28.36 -7.29 -5.48
N LYS A 198 28.72 -8.54 -5.82
CA LYS A 198 29.56 -8.89 -6.98
C LYS A 198 28.84 -9.76 -8.01
N LYS A 199 27.53 -9.99 -7.85
CA LYS A 199 26.72 -10.79 -8.77
C LYS A 199 26.27 -9.98 -9.97
N THR A 200 25.70 -10.65 -10.96
CA THR A 200 25.09 -9.99 -12.12
C THR A 200 23.87 -9.15 -11.72
N THR A 201 23.57 -8.11 -12.49
CA THR A 201 22.41 -7.24 -12.25
C THR A 201 21.10 -8.03 -12.23
N ASP A 202 20.94 -9.04 -13.09
CA ASP A 202 19.75 -9.90 -13.12
C ASP A 202 19.61 -10.74 -11.82
N GLU A 203 20.69 -11.32 -11.30
CA GLU A 203 20.68 -12.01 -9.99
C GLU A 203 20.39 -11.06 -8.83
N ILE A 204 20.97 -9.86 -8.85
CA ILE A 204 20.74 -8.81 -7.84
C ILE A 204 19.27 -8.39 -7.86
N VAL A 205 18.69 -8.19 -9.04
CA VAL A 205 17.29 -7.84 -9.24
C VAL A 205 16.37 -8.95 -8.74
N ALA A 206 16.61 -10.21 -9.12
CA ALA A 206 15.81 -11.34 -8.67
C ALA A 206 15.84 -11.49 -7.13
N PHE A 207 17.00 -11.28 -6.50
CA PHE A 207 17.16 -11.33 -5.05
C PHE A 207 16.53 -10.13 -4.31
N LEU A 208 16.54 -8.94 -4.91
CA LEU A 208 15.86 -7.77 -4.34
C LEU A 208 14.34 -7.85 -4.48
N ASP A 209 13.83 -8.45 -5.57
CA ASP A 209 12.39 -8.70 -5.77
C ASP A 209 11.88 -9.90 -4.95
N SER A 210 12.73 -10.86 -4.57
CA SER A 210 12.39 -11.91 -3.61
C SER A 210 12.37 -11.43 -2.15
N ARG A 211 12.63 -10.15 -1.88
CA ARG A 211 12.68 -9.57 -0.54
C ARG A 211 11.37 -8.83 -0.22
N ASP A 212 10.50 -9.47 0.55
CA ASP A 212 9.17 -8.99 0.99
C ASP A 212 9.16 -7.77 1.94
N ARG A 213 10.00 -6.75 1.67
CA ARG A 213 9.86 -5.40 2.25
C ARG A 213 8.88 -4.51 1.48
N PHE A 214 8.25 -5.04 0.44
CA PHE A 214 7.41 -4.30 -0.50
C PHE A 214 5.93 -4.71 -0.46
N LEU A 215 5.48 -5.31 0.65
CA LEU A 215 4.12 -5.12 1.14
C LEU A 215 4.00 -3.74 1.81
N SER A 216 4.24 -2.68 1.04
CA SER A 216 3.78 -1.33 1.36
C SER A 216 2.27 -1.25 1.12
N THR A 217 1.51 -1.97 1.95
CA THR A 217 0.06 -1.82 2.01
C THR A 217 -0.26 -0.37 2.35
N ASN A 218 -1.14 0.24 1.55
CA ASN A 218 -1.75 1.51 1.91
C ASN A 218 -2.79 1.26 3.01
N ILE A 219 -2.32 1.07 4.24
CA ILE A 219 -3.10 0.78 5.46
C ILE A 219 -4.12 1.90 5.76
N SER A 220 -3.93 3.08 5.16
CA SER A 220 -4.66 4.34 5.39
C SER A 220 -6.16 4.36 5.08
N ALA A 221 -6.77 3.30 4.52
CA ALA A 221 -8.19 3.31 4.16
C ALA A 221 -8.93 1.96 4.26
N ILE A 222 -8.44 0.91 3.57
CA ILE A 222 -9.28 -0.26 3.24
C ILE A 222 -9.30 -1.34 4.35
N GLN A 223 -8.32 -1.35 5.27
CA GLN A 223 -8.25 -2.36 6.33
C GLN A 223 -8.79 -1.89 7.70
N SER A 224 -9.11 -0.61 7.88
CA SER A 224 -9.49 -0.07 9.19
C SER A 224 -10.84 -0.60 9.69
N THR A 225 -11.78 -0.90 8.78
CA THR A 225 -13.07 -1.53 9.11
C THR A 225 -12.91 -2.99 9.50
N ASP A 226 -12.28 -3.77 8.63
CA ASP A 226 -12.21 -5.23 8.75
C ASP A 226 -11.28 -5.65 9.89
N PHE A 227 -10.18 -4.93 10.10
CA PHE A 227 -9.26 -5.18 11.21
C PHE A 227 -9.88 -4.79 12.56
N ALA A 228 -10.70 -3.73 12.61
CA ALA A 228 -11.46 -3.40 13.81
C ALA A 228 -12.56 -4.44 14.10
N ALA A 229 -13.25 -4.94 13.07
CA ALA A 229 -14.23 -6.02 13.20
C ALA A 229 -13.57 -7.33 13.69
N TYR A 230 -12.44 -7.73 13.10
CA TYR A 230 -11.68 -8.91 13.51
C TYR A 230 -11.18 -8.82 14.96
N PHE A 231 -10.70 -7.65 15.40
CA PHE A 231 -10.30 -7.45 16.80
C PHE A 231 -11.50 -7.39 17.75
N ALA A 232 -12.64 -6.84 17.35
CA ALA A 232 -13.87 -6.89 18.16
C ALA A 232 -14.37 -8.33 18.34
N ASP A 233 -14.42 -9.12 17.26
CA ASP A 233 -14.81 -10.54 17.28
C ASP A 233 -13.89 -11.36 18.19
N LYS A 234 -12.57 -11.29 17.97
CA LYS A 234 -11.59 -12.04 18.78
C LYS A 234 -11.46 -11.55 20.23
N THR A 235 -11.86 -10.31 20.54
CA THR A 235 -11.95 -9.86 21.94
C THR A 235 -13.28 -10.25 22.59
N SER A 236 -14.40 -10.35 21.86
CA SER A 236 -15.62 -10.97 22.37
C SER A 236 -15.37 -12.41 22.74
N GLU A 237 -14.86 -13.23 21.81
CA GLU A 237 -14.60 -14.66 22.06
C GLU A 237 -13.69 -14.89 23.29
N LEU A 238 -12.69 -14.03 23.51
CA LEU A 238 -11.81 -14.07 24.69
C LEU A 238 -12.50 -13.63 25.99
N LEU A 239 -13.47 -12.71 25.92
CA LEU A 239 -14.30 -12.32 27.05
C LEU A 239 -15.34 -13.40 27.37
N ASP A 240 -16.03 -13.92 26.37
CA ASP A 240 -17.07 -14.95 26.49
C ASP A 240 -16.48 -16.25 27.09
N ASN A 241 -15.33 -16.70 26.58
CA ASN A 241 -14.57 -17.81 27.17
C ASN A 241 -14.10 -17.56 28.62
N LYS A 242 -13.98 -16.30 29.04
CA LYS A 242 -13.56 -15.91 30.39
C LYS A 242 -14.74 -15.75 31.33
N PHE A 243 -15.89 -15.29 30.84
CA PHE A 243 -17.16 -15.26 31.59
C PHE A 243 -17.66 -16.69 31.84
N ALA A 244 -17.73 -17.55 30.83
CA ALA A 244 -18.13 -18.96 31.01
C ALA A 244 -17.26 -19.71 32.04
N LYS A 245 -15.94 -19.44 32.06
CA LYS A 245 -15.02 -19.99 33.07
C LYS A 245 -15.18 -19.37 34.46
N MET A 246 -15.67 -18.14 34.56
CA MET A 246 -15.96 -17.48 35.83
C MET A 246 -17.28 -17.99 36.42
N GLU A 247 -18.30 -18.16 35.58
CA GLU A 247 -19.62 -18.69 35.91
C GLU A 247 -19.52 -20.14 36.40
N ALA A 248 -18.84 -21.02 35.64
CA ALA A 248 -18.57 -22.39 36.09
C ALA A 248 -17.77 -22.46 37.41
N ASN A 249 -16.87 -21.51 37.67
CA ASN A 249 -16.13 -21.44 38.94
C ASN A 249 -16.99 -20.90 40.10
N TYR A 250 -17.97 -20.05 39.80
CA TYR A 250 -18.96 -19.58 40.77
C TYR A 250 -19.92 -20.70 41.15
N ASP A 251 -20.45 -21.46 40.19
CA ASP A 251 -21.34 -22.60 40.43
C ASP A 251 -20.66 -23.73 41.20
N GLN A 252 -19.38 -24.01 40.90
CA GLN A 252 -18.58 -24.96 41.68
C GLN A 252 -18.46 -24.53 43.14
N LYS A 253 -18.18 -23.24 43.41
CA LYS A 253 -18.11 -22.70 44.78
C LYS A 253 -19.47 -22.60 45.46
N SER A 254 -20.53 -22.36 44.70
CA SER A 254 -21.91 -22.31 45.19
C SER A 254 -22.39 -23.69 45.65
N THR A 255 -22.05 -24.74 44.88
CA THR A 255 -22.35 -26.12 45.25
C THR A 255 -21.49 -26.60 46.43
N GLU A 256 -20.20 -26.31 46.47
CA GLU A 256 -19.30 -26.57 47.62
C GLU A 256 -19.76 -25.84 48.91
N LEU A 257 -20.16 -24.57 48.81
CA LEU A 257 -20.75 -23.82 49.92
C LEU A 257 -22.08 -24.43 50.38
N THR A 258 -22.93 -24.88 49.45
CA THR A 258 -24.19 -25.55 49.76
C THR A 258 -23.98 -26.89 50.48
N GLU A 259 -22.97 -27.66 50.08
CA GLU A 259 -22.63 -28.94 50.71
C GLU A 259 -21.98 -28.78 52.09
N THR A 260 -21.09 -27.80 52.25
CA THR A 260 -20.53 -27.45 53.57
C THR A 260 -21.60 -26.92 54.53
N ILE A 261 -22.55 -26.10 54.06
CA ILE A 261 -23.72 -25.67 54.85
C ILE A 261 -24.55 -26.89 55.29
N LYS A 262 -24.93 -27.80 54.37
CA LYS A 262 -25.66 -29.04 54.72
C LYS A 262 -24.92 -29.87 55.78
N THR A 263 -23.61 -30.01 55.63
CA THR A 263 -22.74 -30.76 56.54
C THR A 263 -22.67 -30.11 57.92
N LEU A 264 -22.58 -28.77 57.99
CA LEU A 264 -22.63 -28.01 59.23
C LEU A 264 -24.00 -28.16 59.92
N THR A 265 -25.11 -27.98 59.22
CA THR A 265 -26.47 -28.18 59.76
C THR A 265 -26.67 -29.60 60.31
N ALA A 266 -26.23 -30.62 59.57
CA ALA A 266 -26.29 -32.02 60.02
C ALA A 266 -25.35 -32.33 61.20
N THR A 267 -24.36 -31.47 61.47
CA THR A 267 -23.45 -31.62 62.62
C THR A 267 -23.99 -30.87 63.84
N VAL A 268 -24.56 -29.68 63.66
CA VAL A 268 -25.30 -28.95 64.72
C VAL A 268 -26.45 -29.82 65.24
N ALA A 269 -27.28 -30.40 64.37
CA ALA A 269 -28.39 -31.27 64.77
C ALA A 269 -27.94 -32.52 65.56
N ARG A 270 -26.74 -33.05 65.27
CA ARG A 270 -26.14 -34.14 66.06
C ARG A 270 -25.67 -33.67 67.44
N LEU A 271 -24.95 -32.55 67.50
CA LEU A 271 -24.49 -31.95 68.75
C LEU A 271 -25.66 -31.55 69.66
N GLU A 272 -26.75 -31.02 69.12
CA GLU A 272 -27.97 -30.73 69.88
C GLU A 272 -28.63 -32.00 70.43
N ALA A 273 -28.69 -33.08 69.64
CA ALA A 273 -29.20 -34.37 70.09
C ALA A 273 -28.31 -35.04 71.16
N GLU A 274 -26.99 -34.82 71.12
CA GLU A 274 -26.04 -35.30 72.14
C GLU A 274 -26.10 -34.46 73.42
N ASN A 275 -26.17 -33.13 73.31
CA ASN A 275 -26.32 -32.21 74.45
C ASN A 275 -27.68 -32.40 75.16
N LYS A 276 -28.70 -32.92 74.46
CA LYS A 276 -29.97 -33.38 75.04
C LYS A 276 -29.87 -34.71 75.79
N LYS A 277 -28.81 -35.51 75.58
CA LYS A 277 -28.52 -36.75 76.33
C LYS A 277 -27.60 -36.51 77.53
N THR A 278 -26.57 -35.66 77.40
CA THR A 278 -25.65 -35.36 78.52
C THR A 278 -26.35 -34.66 79.68
N LYS A 279 -27.27 -33.73 79.39
CA LYS A 279 -28.10 -33.04 80.39
C LYS A 279 -29.08 -33.93 81.16
N THR A 280 -29.17 -35.22 80.83
CA THR A 280 -29.88 -36.25 81.60
C THR A 280 -28.95 -37.25 82.31
N ALA A 281 -27.63 -37.10 82.19
CA ALA A 281 -26.63 -38.03 82.73
C ALA A 281 -25.63 -37.37 83.71
N GLU A 282 -25.30 -36.08 83.55
CA GLU A 282 -24.27 -35.39 84.36
C GLU A 282 -24.78 -34.94 85.74
N ASN A 283 -25.38 -35.84 86.52
CA ASN A 283 -25.90 -35.55 87.86
C ASN A 283 -25.66 -36.68 88.90
N ALA A 284 -24.66 -37.54 88.67
CA ALA A 284 -24.23 -38.59 89.59
C ALA A 284 -22.71 -38.81 89.56
N SER A 285 -22.05 -38.89 90.73
CA SER A 285 -20.64 -39.28 91.00
C SER A 285 -19.53 -38.58 90.15
N LYS A 286 -18.53 -37.85 90.67
CA LYS A 286 -17.91 -37.79 92.01
C LYS A 286 -17.46 -39.14 92.58
N GLN A 287 -16.19 -39.52 92.39
CA GLN A 287 -15.15 -39.52 93.46
C GLN A 287 -13.79 -40.10 92.99
N GLU A 288 -12.69 -39.46 93.45
CA GLU A 288 -11.35 -40.03 93.74
C GLU A 288 -10.48 -40.58 92.58
N ARG A 289 -9.14 -40.41 92.54
CA ARG A 289 -8.09 -39.92 93.49
C ARG A 289 -7.20 -38.87 92.76
N GLN A 290 -6.44 -37.92 93.34
CA GLN A 290 -5.31 -37.95 94.31
C GLN A 290 -4.19 -38.96 93.95
N ASN A 291 -2.87 -38.73 94.07
CA ASN A 291 -1.93 -37.58 94.23
C ASN A 291 -0.58 -38.07 93.58
N PHE A 292 0.51 -37.32 93.33
CA PHE A 292 1.10 -36.03 93.75
C PHE A 292 1.43 -35.17 92.48
N GLN A 293 1.72 -33.86 92.45
CA GLN A 293 2.71 -32.99 93.15
C GLN A 293 4.18 -33.32 92.79
N ASN A 294 4.87 -32.48 91.98
CA ASN A 294 5.62 -31.23 92.30
C ASN A 294 7.12 -31.52 92.62
N SER A 295 8.09 -30.61 92.41
CA SER A 295 8.05 -29.14 92.54
C SER A 295 8.96 -28.34 91.59
N GLN A 296 8.59 -27.08 91.34
CA GLN A 296 9.48 -25.95 90.98
C GLN A 296 9.89 -25.19 92.30
N PRO A 297 10.44 -23.93 92.37
CA PRO A 297 10.85 -22.94 91.35
C PRO A 297 12.26 -22.32 91.68
N ALA A 298 12.74 -21.13 91.25
CA ALA A 298 12.35 -20.10 90.27
C ALA A 298 13.59 -19.24 89.91
N SER A 299 13.64 -18.61 88.71
CA SER A 299 14.30 -17.29 88.53
C SER A 299 13.98 -16.59 87.20
N LEU A 300 13.93 -15.26 87.27
CA LEU A 300 13.94 -14.22 86.24
C LEU A 300 14.81 -13.06 86.85
N PRO A 301 15.36 -12.07 86.11
CA PRO A 301 14.73 -11.44 84.93
C PRO A 301 15.65 -10.88 83.80
N GLN A 302 14.97 -10.41 82.74
CA GLN A 302 15.22 -9.19 81.94
C GLN A 302 16.46 -8.98 81.02
N PHE A 303 16.12 -8.36 79.87
CA PHE A 303 16.91 -7.49 78.99
C PHE A 303 18.22 -7.99 78.35
N GLN A 304 18.23 -7.99 77.00
CA GLN A 304 18.84 -6.88 76.25
C GLN A 304 18.26 -6.76 74.82
N ASN A 305 18.04 -5.52 74.37
CA ASN A 305 17.69 -5.22 72.98
C ASN A 305 18.97 -5.11 72.13
N PHE A 306 19.11 -5.92 71.08
CA PHE A 306 20.15 -5.72 70.06
C PHE A 306 19.55 -5.18 68.76
N SER A 307 19.39 -3.85 68.72
CA SER A 307 19.18 -3.10 67.48
C SER A 307 20.45 -3.16 66.62
N ARG A 308 20.66 -4.25 65.89
CA ARG A 308 21.82 -4.36 64.99
C ARG A 308 21.52 -3.71 63.64
N ASN A 309 21.71 -2.40 63.60
CA ASN A 309 21.86 -1.63 62.37
C ASN A 309 22.99 -2.24 61.53
N GLN A 310 22.67 -2.90 60.41
CA GLN A 310 23.64 -3.26 59.38
C GLN A 310 23.16 -2.74 58.02
N GLN A 311 23.84 -1.69 57.57
CA GLN A 311 23.87 -1.28 56.18
C GLN A 311 24.59 -2.35 55.35
N GLY A 312 24.29 -2.40 54.05
CA GLY A 312 25.10 -3.16 53.09
C GLY A 312 24.68 -4.61 52.88
N PHE A 313 23.68 -4.82 52.01
CA PHE A 313 23.90 -5.56 50.76
C PHE A 313 22.79 -5.20 49.77
N GLN A 314 23.14 -4.55 48.66
CA GLN A 314 22.19 -4.34 47.55
C GLN A 314 22.27 -5.52 46.58
N PRO A 315 21.18 -6.30 46.39
CA PRO A 315 21.04 -7.07 45.17
C PRO A 315 20.72 -6.11 44.02
N GLN A 316 21.42 -6.23 42.89
CA GLN A 316 21.06 -5.52 41.66
C GLN A 316 19.76 -6.10 41.08
N ASN A 317 18.62 -5.60 41.57
CA ASN A 317 17.32 -5.86 40.97
C ASN A 317 17.25 -5.20 39.59
N GLN A 318 17.64 -5.94 38.56
CA GLN A 318 17.46 -5.59 37.15
C GLN A 318 15.98 -5.71 36.75
N PHE A 319 15.12 -4.87 37.33
CA PHE A 319 13.80 -4.65 36.78
C PHE A 319 13.94 -3.96 35.42
N PRO A 320 13.24 -4.41 34.37
CA PRO A 320 13.20 -3.68 33.11
C PRO A 320 12.64 -2.27 33.36
N PRO A 321 13.14 -1.23 32.67
CA PRO A 321 12.69 0.14 32.88
C PRO A 321 11.18 0.24 32.61
N ARG A 322 10.39 0.53 33.65
CA ARG A 322 8.94 0.69 33.52
C ARG A 322 8.66 1.84 32.55
N VAL A 323 8.12 1.51 31.37
CA VAL A 323 7.73 2.51 30.37
C VAL A 323 6.79 3.54 31.02
N PRO A 324 7.11 4.85 30.95
CA PRO A 324 6.40 5.84 31.75
C PRO A 324 4.95 5.98 31.28
N PHE A 325 4.02 5.94 32.24
CA PHE A 325 2.59 6.01 31.99
C PHE A 325 2.10 7.47 32.10
N CYS A 326 1.45 7.95 31.05
CA CYS A 326 0.94 9.32 31.00
C CYS A 326 -0.49 9.40 31.54
N ILE A 327 -0.61 9.85 32.79
CA ILE A 327 -1.89 10.11 33.48
C ILE A 327 -2.85 11.02 32.67
N ASN A 328 -2.31 11.87 31.78
CA ASN A 328 -3.11 12.81 30.98
C ASN A 328 -3.74 12.21 29.70
N CYS A 329 -3.35 11.00 29.29
CA CYS A 329 -3.89 10.39 28.06
C CYS A 329 -4.05 8.86 28.11
N GLY A 330 -3.67 8.22 29.22
CA GLY A 330 -3.84 6.78 29.45
C GLY A 330 -2.83 5.89 28.71
N THR A 331 -1.85 6.45 28.00
CA THR A 331 -0.88 5.66 27.21
C THR A 331 0.50 5.61 27.86
N GLN A 332 1.24 4.55 27.53
CA GLN A 332 2.61 4.32 27.99
C GLN A 332 3.63 4.95 27.03
N GLY A 333 4.88 5.08 27.48
CA GLY A 333 6.03 5.55 26.69
C GLY A 333 6.40 7.02 26.87
N HIS A 334 5.63 7.82 27.62
CA HIS A 334 5.98 9.22 27.89
C HIS A 334 5.42 9.75 29.23
N TYR A 335 6.01 10.83 29.73
CA TYR A 335 5.55 11.53 30.95
C TYR A 335 4.55 12.65 30.61
N LYS A 336 3.70 13.04 31.58
CA LYS A 336 2.70 14.13 31.44
C LYS A 336 3.27 15.44 30.85
N ALA A 337 4.53 15.75 31.12
CA ALA A 337 5.20 16.96 30.62
C ALA A 337 5.45 16.96 29.10
N ILE A 338 5.44 15.79 28.45
CA ILE A 338 5.73 15.59 27.01
C ILE A 338 4.57 14.80 26.35
N CYS A 339 3.32 15.15 26.68
CA CYS A 339 2.14 14.43 26.22
C CYS A 339 1.68 14.91 24.83
N PRO A 340 1.56 14.07 23.79
CA PRO A 340 1.09 14.49 22.47
C PRO A 340 -0.39 14.93 22.47
N LYS A 341 -1.16 14.61 23.53
CA LYS A 341 -2.54 15.10 23.72
C LYS A 341 -2.66 16.30 24.67
N ILE A 342 -1.57 16.83 25.23
CA ILE A 342 -1.62 18.07 26.03
C ILE A 342 -1.25 19.27 25.16
N GLN A 343 -2.10 20.30 25.21
CA GLN A 343 -1.87 21.56 24.51
C GLN A 343 -1.11 22.53 25.43
N CYS A 344 -0.08 23.16 24.89
CA CYS A 344 0.64 24.23 25.58
C CYS A 344 -0.24 25.50 25.61
N TYR A 345 -0.49 26.03 26.79
CA TYR A 345 -1.35 27.22 26.98
C TYR A 345 -0.77 28.54 26.42
N GLU A 346 0.47 28.51 25.89
CA GLU A 346 1.21 29.71 25.47
C GLU A 346 1.42 29.75 23.96
N CYS A 347 1.94 28.67 23.38
CA CYS A 347 2.15 28.56 21.93
C CYS A 347 1.01 27.83 21.20
N LYS A 348 0.01 27.31 21.94
CA LYS A 348 -1.13 26.51 21.44
C LYS A 348 -0.77 25.21 20.70
N ASN A 349 0.51 24.86 20.62
CA ASN A 349 0.97 23.59 20.05
C ASN A 349 0.83 22.44 21.05
N PHE A 350 0.72 21.22 20.54
CA PHE A 350 0.63 20.00 21.34
C PHE A 350 2.03 19.47 21.73
N GLY A 351 2.07 18.42 22.55
CA GLY A 351 3.29 17.68 22.87
C GLY A 351 4.04 18.17 24.12
N HIS A 352 3.65 19.29 24.72
CA HIS A 352 4.33 19.83 25.91
C HIS A 352 3.44 20.75 26.77
N ILE A 353 3.78 20.88 28.05
CA ILE A 353 3.20 21.90 28.95
C ILE A 353 3.95 23.23 28.84
N GLY A 354 3.30 24.36 29.15
CA GLY A 354 3.92 25.71 29.07
C GLY A 354 5.24 25.86 29.83
N ARG A 355 5.40 25.19 30.98
CA ARG A 355 6.67 25.14 31.73
C ARG A 355 7.85 24.59 30.91
N ASN A 356 7.57 23.78 29.89
CA ASN A 356 8.53 23.17 28.96
C ASN A 356 8.43 23.79 27.55
N CYS A 357 7.78 24.94 27.38
CA CYS A 357 7.64 25.58 26.08
C CYS A 357 8.95 26.27 25.67
N SER A 358 9.47 25.94 24.49
CA SER A 358 10.68 26.55 23.92
C SER A 358 10.55 28.08 23.76
N ARG A 359 9.33 28.61 23.58
CA ARG A 359 9.05 30.06 23.56
C ARG A 359 9.18 30.76 24.93
N ARG A 360 9.26 30.04 26.05
CA ARG A 360 9.64 30.63 27.35
C ARG A 360 11.15 30.82 27.50
N GLN A 361 11.93 29.92 26.90
CA GLN A 361 13.39 29.92 27.05
C GLN A 361 14.04 30.95 26.13
N ASN A 362 13.49 31.14 24.93
CA ASN A 362 13.88 32.19 24.00
C ASN A 362 12.79 33.28 23.97
N GLY A 363 12.99 34.37 24.72
CA GLY A 363 12.01 35.45 24.93
C GLY A 363 11.77 36.37 23.73
N GLY A 364 11.31 35.81 22.60
CA GLY A 364 10.88 36.56 21.41
C GLY A 364 9.36 36.80 21.37
N PRO A 365 8.88 37.95 20.88
CA PRO A 365 7.45 38.26 20.81
C PRO A 365 6.69 37.37 19.81
N VAL A 366 5.39 37.19 20.05
CA VAL A 366 4.54 36.30 19.26
C VAL A 366 3.98 37.02 18.03
N THR A 367 4.50 36.70 16.84
CA THR A 367 3.75 36.84 15.59
C THR A 367 2.82 35.64 15.37
N SER A 368 1.64 35.89 14.81
CA SER A 368 0.51 34.94 14.81
C SER A 368 -0.12 34.78 13.42
N THR A 369 0.64 34.21 12.47
CA THR A 369 0.07 33.84 11.16
C THR A 369 0.73 32.59 10.59
N GLN A 370 0.06 31.43 10.73
CA GLN A 370 0.18 30.32 9.79
C GLN A 370 -1.04 29.41 9.93
N GLN A 371 -2.05 29.71 9.12
CA GLN A 371 -3.33 29.02 9.08
C GLN A 371 -3.27 28.00 7.93
N TRP A 372 -3.62 26.74 8.19
CA TRP A 372 -3.66 25.71 7.15
C TRP A 372 -4.91 25.90 6.28
N PRO A 373 -4.82 25.67 4.95
CA PRO A 373 -5.96 25.83 4.05
C PRO A 373 -7.02 24.75 4.31
N GLN A 374 -8.27 25.16 4.52
CA GLN A 374 -9.42 24.25 4.50
C GLN A 374 -9.91 24.08 3.06
N ALA A 375 -10.00 22.84 2.58
CA ALA A 375 -10.78 22.55 1.39
C ALA A 375 -12.27 22.75 1.70
N GLN A 376 -12.97 23.54 0.86
CA GLN A 376 -14.42 23.66 0.89
C GLN A 376 -15.00 23.15 -0.43
N ALA A 377 -15.78 22.08 -0.36
CA ALA A 377 -16.71 21.73 -1.42
C ALA A 377 -17.99 22.55 -1.24
N GLN A 378 -18.52 23.13 -2.32
CA GLN A 378 -19.85 23.74 -2.33
C GLN A 378 -20.66 23.18 -3.49
N PHE A 379 -21.74 22.47 -3.16
CA PHE A 379 -22.83 22.22 -4.08
C PHE A 379 -23.71 23.47 -4.15
N THR A 380 -24.07 23.90 -5.35
CA THR A 380 -25.21 24.81 -5.56
C THR A 380 -26.13 24.24 -6.63
N ALA A 381 -27.42 24.15 -6.31
CA ALA A 381 -28.49 23.81 -7.24
C ALA A 381 -29.26 25.09 -7.60
N PRO A 382 -29.89 25.17 -8.79
CA PRO A 382 -30.42 26.43 -9.30
C PRO A 382 -31.74 26.85 -8.64
N LYS A 383 -32.07 28.14 -8.81
CA LYS A 383 -33.44 28.64 -8.69
C LYS A 383 -33.79 29.48 -9.91
N ASN A 384 -35.00 29.28 -10.43
CA ASN A 384 -35.58 30.11 -11.48
C ASN A 384 -35.99 31.47 -10.90
N GLN A 385 -35.78 32.53 -11.67
CA GLN A 385 -36.87 33.38 -12.17
C GLN A 385 -36.42 34.14 -13.42
#